data_AF-A0A4Q2R7H4-F1
#
_entry.id   AF-A0A4Q2R7H4-F1
#
_cell.length_a   1.000
_cell.length_b   1.000
_cell.length_c   1.000
_cell.angle_alpha   90.00
_cell.angle_beta   90.00
_cell.angle_gamma   90.00
#
_symmetry.space_group_name_H-M   'P 1'
#
loop_
_entity.id
_entity.type
_entity.pdbx_description
1 polymer ?
#
loop_
_entity_poly.entity_id
_entity_poly.type
_entity_poly.pdbx_seq_one_letter_code
_entity_poly.pdbx_strand_id
1 'polypeptide(L)' 'MKVRQRIEKPHASLYAHPRVFKKLREIAAAEDCKPHDLYVEGLRMVLARYGYDLDRLEKGEA' A
#
# COMPACT_ATOMS: atom_id res chain seq x y z
N MET A 1 13.36 -17.05 -27.12
CA MET A 1 13.22 -16.95 -25.65
C MET A 1 12.71 -15.53 -25.35
N LYS A 2 11.45 -15.35 -24.90
CA LYS A 2 10.94 -14.01 -24.55
C LYS A 2 11.50 -13.62 -23.19
N VAL A 3 12.45 -12.68 -23.15
CA VAL A 3 12.96 -12.11 -21.90
C VAL A 3 11.81 -11.39 -21.22
N ARG A 4 11.38 -11.84 -20.04
CA ARG A 4 10.42 -11.11 -19.22
C ARG A 4 11.13 -9.86 -18.71
N GLN A 5 10.80 -8.70 -19.27
CA GLN A 5 11.26 -7.42 -18.76
C GLN A 5 10.66 -7.21 -17.37
N ARG A 6 11.52 -7.11 -16.35
CA ARG A 6 11.09 -6.77 -15.00
C ARG A 6 10.77 -5.28 -14.99
N ILE A 7 9.50 -4.93 -14.92
CA ILE A 7 9.08 -3.56 -14.66
C ILE A 7 9.28 -3.33 -13.17
N GLU A 8 10.26 -2.49 -12.84
CA GLU A 8 10.51 -2.11 -11.46
C GLU A 8 9.35 -1.21 -11.01
N LYS A 9 8.59 -1.66 -10.02
CA LYS A 9 7.54 -0.84 -9.44
C LYS A 9 8.18 0.19 -8.50
N PRO A 10 7.72 1.45 -8.51
CA PRO A 10 8.14 2.44 -7.53
C PRO A 10 7.98 1.87 -6.12
N HIS A 11 9.03 2.01 -5.30
CA HIS A 11 9.05 1.48 -3.93
C HIS A 11 9.20 2.63 -2.93
N ALA A 12 8.43 2.57 -1.86
CA ALA A 12 8.55 3.47 -0.72
C ALA A 12 8.75 2.67 0.58
N SER A 13 9.72 3.10 1.39
CA SER A 13 9.94 2.57 2.73
C SER A 13 9.14 3.35 3.76
N LEU A 14 8.42 2.64 4.63
CA LEU A 14 7.75 3.24 5.79
C LEU A 14 8.63 3.07 7.04
N TYR A 15 8.92 4.16 7.72
CA TYR A 15 9.66 4.15 8.99
C TYR A 15 8.70 4.39 10.16
N ALA A 16 8.67 3.44 11.10
CA ALA A 16 7.88 3.55 12.31
C ALA A 16 8.55 2.77 13.45
N HIS A 17 8.10 3.02 14.68
CA HIS A 17 8.58 2.27 15.83
C HIS A 17 8.19 0.78 15.71
N PRO A 18 9.03 -0.19 16.14
CA PRO A 18 8.73 -1.62 16.02
C PRO A 18 7.38 -2.07 16.61
N ARG A 19 6.91 -1.40 17.66
CA ARG A 19 5.57 -1.64 18.25
C ARG A 19 4.42 -1.33 17.29
N VAL A 20 4.58 -0.35 16.40
CA VAL A 20 3.59 -0.03 15.36
C VAL A 20 3.50 -1.18 14.37
N PHE A 21 4.63 -1.66 13.85
CA PHE A 21 4.67 -2.82 12.95
C PHE A 21 4.16 -4.10 13.60
N LYS A 22 4.37 -4.27 14.92
CA LYS A 22 3.77 -5.38 15.66
C LYS A 22 2.25 -5.28 15.64
N LYS A 23 1.68 -4.12 15.98
CA LYS A 23 0.23 -3.92 16.01
C LYS A 23 -0.41 -4.09 14.62
N LEU A 24 0.21 -3.56 13.57
CA LEU A 24 -0.27 -3.73 12.19
C LEU A 24 -0.30 -5.20 11.76
N ARG A 25 0.70 -6.01 12.16
CA ARG A 25 0.68 -7.46 11.91
C ARG A 25 -0.42 -8.18 12.66
N GLU A 26 -0.68 -7.79 13.91
CA GLU A 26 -1.79 -8.35 14.70
C GLU A 26 -3.15 -8.03 14.07
N ILE A 27 -3.35 -6.79 13.61
CA ILE A 27 -4.57 -6.38 12.89
C ILE A 27 -4.72 -7.18 11.60
N ALA A 28 -3.67 -7.22 10.77
CA ALA A 28 -3.71 -7.94 9.50
C ALA A 28 -4.04 -9.44 9.69
N ALA A 29 -3.50 -10.07 10.74
CA ALA A 29 -3.81 -11.46 11.07
C ALA A 29 -5.26 -11.65 11.54
N ALA A 30 -5.83 -10.69 12.26
CA ALA A 30 -7.23 -10.76 12.70
C ALA A 30 -8.21 -10.59 11.54
N GLU A 31 -7.85 -9.78 10.54
CA GLU A 31 -8.67 -9.48 9.34
C GLU A 31 -8.39 -10.42 8.15
N ASP A 32 -7.58 -11.47 8.34
CA ASP A 32 -7.13 -12.41 7.29
C ASP A 32 -6.55 -11.70 6.04
N CYS A 33 -5.75 -10.65 6.26
CA CYS A 33 -5.12 -9.87 5.19
C CYS A 33 -3.61 -9.69 5.42
N LYS A 34 -2.92 -9.07 4.46
CA LYS A 34 -1.50 -8.73 4.60
C LYS A 34 -1.35 -7.34 5.19
N PRO A 35 -0.27 -7.05 5.96
CA PRO A 35 0.01 -5.68 6.41
C PRO A 35 0.10 -4.66 5.26
N HIS A 36 0.47 -5.12 4.07
CA HIS A 36 0.46 -4.30 2.86
C HIS A 36 -0.93 -3.74 2.54
N ASP A 37 -1.98 -4.52 2.72
CA ASP A 37 -3.35 -4.12 2.38
C ASP A 37 -3.82 -2.98 3.29
N LEU A 38 -3.40 -3.00 4.56
CA LEU A 38 -3.61 -1.89 5.51
C LEU A 38 -2.87 -0.61 5.10
N TYR A 39 -1.66 -0.74 4.51
CA TYR A 39 -0.95 0.43 3.99
C TYR A 39 -1.66 1.04 2.78
N VAL A 40 -2.16 0.20 1.88
CA VAL A 40 -2.95 0.63 0.71
C VAL A 40 -4.24 1.31 1.16
N GLU A 41 -4.92 0.75 2.17
CA GLU A 41 -6.09 1.36 2.78
C GLU A 41 -5.76 2.75 3.36
N GLY A 42 -4.68 2.87 4.12
CA GLY A 42 -4.22 4.15 4.65
C GLY A 42 -3.92 5.18 3.55
N LEU A 43 -3.28 4.77 2.45
CA LEU A 43 -3.07 5.62 1.27
C LEU A 43 -4.39 6.08 0.65
N ARG A 44 -5.34 5.16 0.48
CA ARG A 44 -6.67 5.48 -0.07
C ARG A 44 -7.39 6.50 0.83
N MET A 45 -7.35 6.33 2.15
CA MET A 45 -7.95 7.26 3.11
C MET A 45 -7.32 8.66 3.04
N VAL A 46 -5.99 8.74 2.98
CA VAL A 46 -5.28 10.02 2.87
C VAL A 46 -5.63 10.71 1.56
N LEU A 47 -5.59 10.02 0.42
CA LEU A 47 -5.91 10.61 -0.88
C LEU A 47 -7.36 11.07 -0.96
N ALA A 48 -8.30 10.25 -0.49
CA ALA A 48 -9.73 10.60 -0.45
C ALA A 48 -9.99 11.87 0.36
N ARG A 49 -9.26 12.08 1.46
CA ARG A 49 -9.34 13.32 2.26
C ARG A 49 -9.00 14.58 1.46
N TYR A 50 -8.18 14.46 0.41
CA TYR A 50 -7.80 15.57 -0.47
C TYR A 50 -8.54 15.56 -1.81
N GLY A 51 -9.57 14.72 -1.97
CA GLY A 51 -10.38 14.65 -3.19
C GLY A 51 -9.77 13.81 -4.32
N TYR A 52 -8.77 12.98 -4.02
CA TYR A 52 -8.13 12.09 -4.99
C TYR A 52 -8.56 10.64 -4.81
N ASP A 53 -8.61 9.91 -5.92
CA ASP A 53 -8.89 8.47 -5.96
C ASP A 53 -7.60 7.69 -6.27
N LEU A 54 -7.17 6.84 -5.35
CA LEU A 54 -5.94 6.03 -5.50
C LEU A 54 -5.99 5.12 -6.73
N ASP A 55 -7.14 4.49 -6.99
CA ASP A 55 -7.29 3.50 -8.05
C ASP A 55 -7.28 4.16 -9.44
N ARG A 56 -7.72 5.43 -9.54
CA ARG A 56 -7.55 6.25 -10.76
C ARG A 56 -6.10 6.68 -10.96
N LEU A 57 -5.41 7.14 -9.90
CA LEU A 57 -4.01 7.54 -9.98
C LEU A 57 -3.07 6.39 -10.38
N GLU A 58 -3.29 5.18 -9.86
CA GLU A 58 -2.52 3.98 -10.24
C GLU A 58 -2.69 3.59 -11.72
N LYS A 59 -3.82 3.95 -12.34
CA LYS A 59 -4.07 3.76 -13.78
C LYS A 59 -3.48 4.90 -14.62
N GLY A 60 -2.91 5.93 -14.01
CA GLY A 60 -2.44 7.14 -14.68
C GLY A 60 -3.57 8.06 -15.11
N GLU A 61 -4.75 7.94 -14.51
CA GLU A 61 -5.91 8.79 -14.79
C GLU A 61 -5.92 9.98 -13.80
N ALA A 62 -6.18 11.19 -14.33
CA ALA A 62 -6.43 12.40 -13.54
C ALA A 62 -7.93 12.75 -13.51
#